data_AF-A0A927SGQ4-F1
#
_entry.id   AF-A0A927SGQ4-F1
#
_cell.length_a   1.000
_cell.length_b   1.000
_cell.length_c   1.000
_cell.angle_alpha   90.00
_cell.angle_beta   90.00
_cell.angle_gamma   90.00
#
_symmetry.space_group_name_H-M   'P 1'
#
loop_
_entity.id
_entity.type
_entity.pdbx_description
1 polymer ?
#
loop_
_entity_poly.entity_id
_entity_poly.type
_entity_poly.pdbx_seq_one_letter_code
_entity_poly.pdbx_strand_id
1 'polypeptide(L)'
;MKLFRAMGAAARVYFSKFFEGALCVLFQLVLRLIVAAPLLSLVTTEIRWLALLSIPLYLLIIPVARQNMAEAMQDAIGGGPLMSVKLVSMEDYGRKFRRGLKQAILLALWALPFIAATVVAVWAYKGQVDVATLLRVLMQLGGGSFMEGVKRVLMIYAATLLPIVLGCAFHSGARHAIALERGKLSWFRPGVVLAWFVGLVALVPFAVAVYRIGADFVSALVNALSSLSFDSIALPSIGDKAYTLAIAFVLLFLPLLPFKQLLTAAYVRELKQ
;
A
#
# COMPACT_ATOMS: atom_id res chain seq x y z
N MET A 1 -20.30 -19.69 -3.62
CA MET A 1 -19.58 -20.98 -3.46
C MET A 1 -18.05 -20.88 -3.66
N LYS A 2 -17.52 -20.31 -4.76
CA LYS A 2 -16.05 -20.23 -4.99
C LYS A 2 -15.29 -19.40 -3.96
N LEU A 3 -15.85 -18.28 -3.49
CA LEU A 3 -15.22 -17.44 -2.46
C LEU A 3 -15.08 -18.16 -1.11
N PHE A 4 -16.12 -18.88 -0.66
CA PHE A 4 -16.06 -19.66 0.59
C PHE A 4 -15.02 -20.78 0.52
N ARG A 5 -14.91 -21.47 -0.62
CA ARG A 5 -13.83 -22.45 -0.85
C ARG A 5 -12.45 -21.81 -0.79
N ALA A 6 -12.28 -20.66 -1.46
CA ALA A 6 -11.03 -19.89 -1.41
C ALA A 6 -10.67 -19.43 0.00
N MET A 7 -11.64 -18.98 0.80
CA MET A 7 -11.45 -18.62 2.21
C MET A 7 -11.04 -19.83 3.03
N GLY A 8 -11.69 -20.98 2.86
CA GLY A 8 -11.32 -22.23 3.53
C GLY A 8 -9.89 -22.68 3.19
N ALA A 9 -9.51 -22.61 1.91
CA ALA A 9 -8.16 -22.93 1.46
C ALA A 9 -7.12 -21.94 2.02
N ALA A 10 -7.39 -20.63 1.97
CA ALA A 10 -6.51 -19.61 2.50
C ALA A 10 -6.36 -19.73 4.02
N ALA A 11 -7.45 -19.95 4.76
CA ALA A 11 -7.42 -20.17 6.20
C ALA A 11 -6.64 -21.43 6.56
N ARG A 12 -6.84 -22.54 5.84
CA ARG A 12 -6.10 -23.78 6.07
C ARG A 12 -4.60 -23.57 5.94
N VAL A 13 -4.15 -22.96 4.84
CA VAL A 13 -2.73 -22.67 4.61
C VAL A 13 -2.19 -21.66 5.63
N TYR A 14 -2.98 -20.64 5.96
CA TYR A 14 -2.60 -19.63 6.93
C TYR A 14 -2.35 -20.24 8.32
N PHE A 15 -3.27 -21.06 8.83
CA PHE A 15 -3.11 -21.68 10.15
C PHE A 15 -2.08 -22.80 10.15
N SER A 16 -1.97 -23.60 9.08
CA SER A 16 -0.97 -24.67 9.02
C SER A 16 0.45 -24.17 8.79
N LYS A 17 0.61 -23.00 8.14
CA LYS A 17 1.92 -22.41 7.79
C LYS A 17 2.08 -21.00 8.32
N PHE A 18 1.50 -20.71 9.50
CA PHE A 18 1.49 -19.37 10.08
C PHE A 18 2.90 -18.78 10.20
N PHE A 19 3.82 -19.53 10.80
CA PHE A 19 5.21 -19.10 10.99
C PHE A 19 5.95 -18.86 9.67
N GLU A 20 5.81 -19.76 8.69
CA GLU A 20 6.38 -19.55 7.35
C GLU A 20 5.79 -18.28 6.69
N GLY A 21 4.48 -18.05 6.86
CA GLY A 21 3.80 -16.86 6.33
C GLY A 21 4.32 -15.57 6.96
N ALA A 22 4.47 -15.55 8.29
CA ALA A 22 5.05 -14.42 9.00
C ALA A 22 6.49 -14.15 8.56
N LEU A 23 7.32 -15.19 8.44
CA LEU A 23 8.70 -15.09 7.97
C LEU A 23 8.77 -14.58 6.52
N CYS A 24 7.88 -15.01 5.64
CA CYS A 24 7.83 -14.51 4.27
C CYS A 24 7.50 -13.01 4.21
N VAL A 25 6.57 -12.54 5.04
CA VAL A 25 6.24 -11.12 5.14
C VAL A 25 7.40 -10.33 5.73
N LEU A 26 8.06 -10.86 6.75
CA LEU A 26 9.26 -10.26 7.33
C LEU A 26 10.40 -10.17 6.31
N PHE A 27 10.64 -11.23 5.55
CA PHE A 27 11.62 -11.24 4.45
C PHE A 27 11.32 -10.14 3.42
N GLN A 28 10.05 -10.00 3.01
CA GLN A 28 9.68 -8.91 2.10
C GLN A 28 9.84 -7.52 2.73
N LEU A 29 9.60 -7.39 4.03
CA LEU A 29 9.80 -6.13 4.75
C LEU A 29 11.29 -5.77 4.77
N VAL A 30 12.16 -6.72 5.14
CA VAL A 30 13.61 -6.56 5.13
C VAL A 30 14.10 -6.18 3.73
N LEU A 31 13.60 -6.84 2.68
CA LEU A 31 13.97 -6.52 1.31
C LEU A 31 13.59 -5.09 0.93
N ARG A 32 12.41 -4.62 1.34
CA ARG A 32 11.98 -3.23 1.13
C ARG A 32 12.82 -2.24 1.94
N LEU A 33 13.23 -2.60 3.16
CA LEU A 33 14.12 -1.78 3.98
C LEU A 33 15.52 -1.67 3.36
N ILE A 34 16.08 -2.75 2.82
CA ILE A 34 17.35 -2.74 2.10
C ILE A 34 17.26 -1.80 0.88
N VAL A 35 16.18 -1.90 0.10
CA VAL A 35 15.93 -1.03 -1.05
C VAL A 35 15.75 0.44 -0.64
N ALA A 36 15.14 0.69 0.52
CA ALA A 36 14.92 2.03 1.05
C ALA A 36 16.13 2.60 1.81
N ALA A 37 17.11 1.78 2.19
CA ALA A 37 18.28 2.18 2.97
C ALA A 37 19.03 3.40 2.39
N PRO A 38 19.19 3.55 1.05
CA PRO A 38 19.83 4.74 0.51
C PRO A 38 19.12 6.05 0.85
N LEU A 39 17.82 6.03 1.17
CA LEU A 39 17.08 7.23 1.59
C LEU A 39 17.60 7.81 2.92
N LEU A 40 18.30 7.02 3.73
CA LEU A 40 18.96 7.50 4.94
C LEU A 40 20.04 8.54 4.63
N SER A 41 20.57 8.56 3.39
CA SER A 41 21.54 9.56 2.96
C SER A 41 20.94 10.96 2.80
N LEU A 42 19.61 11.12 2.89
CA LEU A 42 18.96 12.43 2.91
C LEU A 42 19.26 13.24 4.18
N VAL A 43 19.68 12.57 5.26
CA VAL A 43 20.01 13.19 6.54
C VAL A 43 21.21 14.14 6.42
N THR A 44 22.19 13.79 5.58
CA THR A 44 23.44 14.54 5.44
C THR A 44 23.58 15.10 4.03
N THR A 45 23.84 16.39 3.89
CA THR A 45 23.93 17.13 2.62
C THR A 45 24.93 16.51 1.63
N GLU A 46 26.06 16.00 2.10
CA GLU A 46 27.17 15.48 1.30
C GLU A 46 26.84 14.20 0.53
N ILE A 47 25.98 13.35 1.11
CA ILE A 47 25.63 12.02 0.57
C ILE A 47 24.21 11.98 0.00
N ARG A 48 23.51 13.12 -0.14
CA ARG A 48 22.12 13.17 -0.63
C ARG A 48 21.92 12.50 -1.99
N TRP A 49 22.90 12.59 -2.88
CA TRP A 49 22.82 11.97 -4.21
C TRP A 49 22.71 10.44 -4.14
N LEU A 50 23.22 9.80 -3.08
CA LEU A 50 23.07 8.35 -2.86
C LEU A 50 21.61 7.94 -2.65
N ALA A 51 20.72 8.86 -2.23
CA ALA A 51 19.30 8.57 -2.08
C ALA A 51 18.65 8.17 -3.41
N LEU A 52 19.22 8.62 -4.54
CA LEU A 52 18.77 8.24 -5.89
C LEU A 52 18.95 6.75 -6.16
N LEU A 53 19.87 6.07 -5.46
CA LEU A 53 20.09 4.62 -5.58
C LEU A 53 18.86 3.81 -5.17
N SER A 54 17.97 4.37 -4.34
CA SER A 54 16.71 3.72 -3.98
C SER A 54 15.84 3.41 -5.20
N ILE A 55 15.88 4.24 -6.25
CA ILE A 55 15.09 4.09 -7.47
C ILE A 55 15.50 2.83 -8.26
N PRO A 56 16.76 2.68 -8.73
CA PRO A 56 17.17 1.48 -9.46
C PRO A 56 17.08 0.23 -8.59
N LEU A 57 17.42 0.28 -7.30
CA LEU A 57 17.25 -0.86 -6.40
C LEU A 57 15.78 -1.30 -6.31
N TYR A 58 14.86 -0.33 -6.19
CA TYR A 58 13.43 -0.63 -6.16
C TYR A 58 12.98 -1.29 -7.45
N LEU A 59 13.37 -0.72 -8.60
CA LEU A 59 12.96 -1.25 -9.91
C LEU A 59 13.51 -2.65 -10.16
N LEU A 60 14.76 -2.94 -9.79
CA LEU A 60 15.38 -4.23 -10.06
C LEU A 60 14.91 -5.34 -9.10
N ILE A 61 14.71 -5.00 -7.82
CA ILE A 61 14.49 -6.01 -6.77
C ILE A 61 12.99 -6.26 -6.51
N ILE A 62 12.20 -5.20 -6.33
CA ILE A 62 10.82 -5.33 -5.81
C ILE A 62 9.87 -5.99 -6.81
N PRO A 63 9.87 -5.65 -8.11
CA PRO A 63 9.04 -6.33 -9.11
C PRO A 63 9.23 -7.85 -9.14
N VAL A 64 10.48 -8.32 -9.03
CA VAL A 64 10.82 -9.74 -9.07
C VAL A 64 10.41 -10.43 -7.78
N ALA A 65 10.75 -9.86 -6.63
CA ALA A 65 10.35 -10.39 -5.32
C ALA A 65 8.83 -10.53 -5.18
N ARG A 66 8.06 -9.61 -5.79
CA ARG A 66 6.58 -9.69 -5.82
C ARG A 66 6.08 -10.88 -6.64
N GLN A 67 6.76 -11.27 -7.72
CA GLN A 67 6.38 -12.46 -8.51
C GLN A 67 6.80 -13.75 -7.80
N ASN A 68 8.02 -13.78 -7.24
CA ASN A 68 8.52 -14.89 -6.44
C ASN A 68 7.57 -15.22 -5.26
N MET A 69 7.04 -14.20 -4.58
CA MET A 69 6.02 -14.42 -3.56
C MET A 69 4.74 -15.02 -4.13
N ALA A 70 4.28 -14.55 -5.29
CA ALA A 70 3.07 -15.07 -5.91
C ALA A 70 3.20 -16.56 -6.27
N GLU A 71 4.37 -16.96 -6.77
CA GLU A 71 4.75 -18.36 -7.05
C GLU A 71 4.78 -19.20 -5.76
N ALA A 72 5.48 -18.72 -4.73
CA ALA A 72 5.54 -19.41 -3.43
C ALA A 72 4.16 -19.60 -2.78
N MET A 73 3.28 -18.59 -2.86
CA MET A 73 1.91 -18.69 -2.36
C MET A 73 1.07 -19.69 -3.15
N GLN A 74 1.20 -19.72 -4.47
CA GLN A 74 0.49 -20.70 -5.29
C GLN A 74 0.98 -22.12 -4.99
N ASP A 75 2.27 -22.30 -4.76
CA ASP A 75 2.83 -23.59 -4.34
C ASP A 75 2.29 -24.02 -2.96
N ALA A 76 2.27 -23.10 -2.00
CA ALA A 76 1.75 -23.34 -0.66
C ALA A 76 0.28 -23.78 -0.64
N ILE A 77 -0.56 -23.17 -1.46
CA ILE A 77 -1.96 -23.59 -1.63
C ILE A 77 -2.05 -24.98 -2.27
N GLY A 78 -1.03 -25.41 -3.00
CA GLY A 78 -0.93 -26.75 -3.58
C GLY A 78 -0.35 -27.82 -2.67
N GLY A 79 0.07 -27.45 -1.45
CA GLY A 79 0.71 -28.35 -0.50
C GLY A 79 2.22 -28.17 -0.37
N GLY A 80 2.86 -27.39 -1.26
CA GLY A 80 4.30 -27.10 -1.20
C GLY A 80 4.68 -26.17 -0.04
N PRO A 81 5.97 -26.00 0.29
CA PRO A 81 6.43 -25.06 1.31
C PRO A 81 6.18 -23.60 0.88
N LEU A 82 5.78 -22.75 1.84
CA LEU A 82 5.60 -21.31 1.58
C LEU A 82 6.96 -20.60 1.64
N MET A 83 7.81 -20.97 2.61
CA MET A 83 9.21 -20.54 2.66
C MET A 83 10.07 -21.48 1.79
N SER A 84 10.12 -21.19 0.48
CA SER A 84 10.87 -22.01 -0.48
C SER A 84 11.95 -21.20 -1.21
N VAL A 85 12.85 -21.92 -1.89
CA VAL A 85 13.88 -21.33 -2.77
C VAL A 85 13.26 -20.40 -3.83
N LYS A 86 11.98 -20.60 -4.18
CA LYS A 86 11.24 -19.74 -5.12
C LYS A 86 11.18 -18.29 -4.68
N LEU A 87 11.26 -17.99 -3.37
CA LEU A 87 11.27 -16.61 -2.86
C LEU A 87 12.48 -15.80 -3.34
N VAL A 88 13.61 -16.47 -3.55
CA VAL A 88 14.89 -15.86 -3.99
C VAL A 88 15.27 -16.29 -5.41
N SER A 89 14.43 -17.10 -6.07
CA SER A 89 14.74 -17.62 -7.40
C SER A 89 14.92 -16.48 -8.41
N MET A 90 16.06 -16.50 -9.10
CA MET A 90 16.41 -15.64 -10.23
C MET A 90 16.04 -16.26 -11.58
N GLU A 91 15.42 -17.45 -11.55
CA GLU A 91 14.92 -18.09 -12.75
C GLU A 91 13.94 -17.16 -13.48
N ASP A 92 14.09 -17.08 -14.80
CA ASP A 92 13.24 -16.23 -15.63
C ASP A 92 13.25 -14.73 -15.22
N TYR A 93 14.35 -14.23 -14.64
CA TYR A 93 14.45 -12.85 -14.12
C TYR A 93 13.87 -11.80 -15.06
N GLY A 94 14.31 -11.76 -16.32
CA GLY A 94 13.84 -10.75 -17.30
C GLY A 94 12.33 -10.81 -17.53
N ARG A 95 11.76 -12.02 -17.51
CA ARG A 95 10.31 -12.24 -17.63
C ARG A 95 9.58 -11.76 -16.38
N LYS A 96 10.08 -12.10 -15.19
CA LYS A 96 9.52 -11.66 -13.88
C LYS A 96 9.58 -10.14 -13.73
N PHE A 97 10.72 -9.54 -14.04
CA PHE A 97 10.96 -8.10 -14.04
C PHE A 97 9.98 -7.38 -14.96
N ARG A 98 9.89 -7.76 -16.24
CA ARG A 98 8.98 -7.13 -17.21
C ARG A 98 7.52 -7.21 -16.76
N ARG A 99 7.11 -8.36 -16.19
CA ARG A 99 5.74 -8.56 -15.67
C ARG A 99 5.47 -7.68 -14.45
N GLY A 100 6.40 -7.61 -13.51
CA GLY A 100 6.27 -6.76 -12.32
C GLY A 100 6.31 -5.26 -12.66
N LEU A 101 7.17 -4.84 -13.60
CA LEU A 101 7.24 -3.47 -14.09
C LEU A 101 5.93 -3.05 -14.77
N LYS A 102 5.37 -3.91 -15.63
CA LYS A 102 4.05 -3.67 -16.24
C LYS A 102 2.97 -3.45 -15.18
N GLN A 103 2.95 -4.27 -14.12
CA GLN A 103 1.99 -4.10 -13.02
C GLN A 103 2.23 -2.81 -12.23
N ALA A 104 3.49 -2.42 -12.02
CA ALA A 104 3.83 -1.17 -11.37
C ALA A 104 3.37 0.05 -12.18
N ILE A 105 3.62 0.07 -13.49
CA ILE A 105 3.16 1.13 -14.41
C ILE A 105 1.63 1.20 -14.41
N LEU A 106 0.95 0.05 -14.55
CA LEU A 106 -0.50 0.02 -14.52
C LEU A 106 -1.04 0.59 -13.21
N LEU A 107 -0.45 0.24 -12.07
CA LEU A 107 -0.85 0.79 -10.76
C LEU A 107 -0.53 2.29 -10.64
N ALA A 108 0.57 2.76 -11.23
CA ALA A 108 0.91 4.18 -11.27
C ALA A 108 -0.13 5.00 -12.06
N LEU A 109 -0.74 4.43 -13.11
CA LEU A 109 -1.85 5.08 -13.82
C LEU A 109 -3.07 5.30 -12.91
N TRP A 110 -3.35 4.37 -12.00
CA TRP A 110 -4.40 4.55 -10.99
C TRP A 110 -4.04 5.60 -9.94
N ALA A 111 -2.76 5.91 -9.77
CA ALA A 111 -2.29 6.96 -8.87
C ALA A 111 -2.28 8.36 -9.49
N LEU A 112 -2.57 8.51 -10.79
CA LEU A 112 -2.53 9.81 -11.48
C LEU A 112 -3.38 10.90 -10.78
N PRO A 113 -4.63 10.65 -10.32
CA PRO A 113 -5.39 11.68 -9.62
C PRO A 113 -4.71 12.16 -8.33
N PHE A 114 -4.15 11.23 -7.56
CA PHE A 114 -3.41 11.56 -6.33
C PHE A 114 -2.11 12.31 -6.62
N ILE A 115 -1.37 11.90 -7.66
CA ILE A 115 -0.14 12.57 -8.10
C ILE A 115 -0.49 14.00 -8.55
N ALA A 116 -1.51 14.17 -9.38
CA ALA A 116 -1.95 15.48 -9.85
C ALA A 116 -2.37 16.39 -8.68
N ALA A 117 -3.20 15.89 -7.75
CA ALA A 117 -3.61 16.64 -6.57
C ALA A 117 -2.42 17.04 -5.69
N THR A 118 -1.45 16.13 -5.51
CA THR A 118 -0.23 16.41 -4.74
C THR A 118 0.66 17.43 -5.43
N VAL A 119 0.82 17.36 -6.75
CA VAL A 119 1.57 18.36 -7.53
C VAL A 119 0.93 19.74 -7.40
N VAL A 120 -0.40 19.83 -7.51
CA VAL A 120 -1.14 21.09 -7.32
C VAL A 120 -0.96 21.63 -5.90
N ALA A 121 -1.06 20.76 -4.88
CA ALA A 121 -0.86 21.16 -3.48
C ALA A 121 0.57 21.66 -3.22
N VAL A 122 1.59 20.97 -3.75
CA VAL A 122 2.99 21.39 -3.63
C VAL A 122 3.25 22.69 -4.39
N TRP A 123 2.67 22.85 -5.58
CA TRP A 123 2.78 24.07 -6.37
C TRP A 123 2.18 25.26 -5.62
N ALA A 124 0.99 25.09 -5.03
CA ALA A 124 0.36 26.11 -4.18
C ALA A 124 1.20 26.42 -2.92
N TYR A 125 1.73 25.39 -2.24
CA TYR A 125 2.55 25.55 -1.05
C TYR A 125 3.86 26.32 -1.30
N LYS A 126 4.48 26.16 -2.47
CA LYS A 126 5.70 26.88 -2.87
C LYS A 126 5.48 28.38 -3.16
N GLY A 127 4.37 28.95 -2.69
CA GLY A 127 4.08 30.39 -2.79
C GLY A 127 3.69 30.85 -4.20
N GLN A 128 3.38 29.93 -5.11
CA GLN A 128 2.95 30.27 -6.47
C GLN A 128 1.47 30.70 -6.53
N VAL A 129 0.74 30.55 -5.41
CA VAL A 129 -0.64 31.02 -5.25
C VAL A 129 -0.68 31.98 -4.07
N ASP A 130 -1.20 33.18 -4.30
CA ASP A 130 -1.39 34.19 -3.24
C ASP A 130 -2.35 33.70 -2.15
N VAL A 131 -2.06 34.04 -0.89
CA VAL A 131 -2.82 33.62 0.29
C VAL A 131 -4.28 34.06 0.19
N ALA A 132 -4.54 35.28 -0.32
CA ALA A 132 -5.90 35.76 -0.51
C ALA A 132 -6.69 34.94 -1.54
N THR A 133 -6.01 34.39 -2.54
CA THR A 133 -6.61 33.50 -3.55
C THR A 133 -6.95 32.14 -2.93
N LEU A 134 -6.04 31.56 -2.14
CA LEU A 134 -6.30 30.32 -1.40
C LEU A 134 -7.50 30.45 -0.44
N LEU A 135 -7.57 31.55 0.31
CA LEU A 135 -8.68 31.84 1.22
C LEU A 135 -10.02 31.93 0.47
N ARG A 136 -10.06 32.67 -0.66
CA ARG A 136 -11.27 32.77 -1.49
C ARG A 136 -11.72 31.41 -2.03
N VAL A 137 -10.80 30.60 -2.55
CA VAL A 137 -11.11 29.27 -3.07
C VAL A 137 -11.66 28.37 -1.96
N LEU A 138 -11.06 28.38 -0.78
CA LEU A 138 -11.54 27.61 0.37
C LEU A 138 -12.93 28.07 0.82
N MET A 139 -13.15 29.39 0.97
CA MET A 139 -14.46 29.92 1.32
C MET A 139 -15.53 29.59 0.26
N GLN A 140 -15.22 29.68 -1.03
CA GLN A 140 -16.14 29.30 -2.11
C GLN A 140 -16.49 27.82 -2.06
N LEU A 141 -15.49 26.95 -1.91
CA LEU A 141 -15.70 25.51 -1.74
C LEU A 141 -16.56 25.19 -0.53
N GLY A 142 -16.41 25.94 0.56
CA GLY A 142 -17.17 25.79 1.79
C GLY A 142 -18.50 26.53 1.85
N GLY A 143 -18.98 27.12 0.75
CA GLY A 143 -20.25 27.85 0.72
C GLY A 143 -20.26 29.10 1.62
N GLY A 144 -19.13 29.79 1.73
CA GLY A 144 -18.91 30.94 2.62
C GLY A 144 -18.21 30.60 3.93
N SER A 145 -18.13 29.32 4.31
CA SER A 145 -17.40 28.88 5.50
C SER A 145 -16.00 28.36 5.13
N PHE A 146 -14.96 29.04 5.63
CA PHE A 146 -13.58 28.61 5.44
C PHE A 146 -13.33 27.17 5.93
N MET A 147 -13.87 26.83 7.12
CA MET A 147 -13.68 25.50 7.73
C MET A 147 -14.34 24.39 6.92
N GLU A 148 -15.53 24.66 6.39
CA GLU A 148 -16.22 23.72 5.51
C GLU A 148 -15.45 23.53 4.20
N GLY A 149 -14.80 24.60 3.71
CA GLY A 149 -13.89 24.55 2.58
C GLY A 149 -12.69 23.64 2.80
N VAL A 150 -12.01 23.80 3.94
CA VAL A 150 -10.87 22.94 4.34
C VAL A 150 -11.28 21.48 4.43
N LYS A 151 -12.40 21.16 5.09
CA LYS A 151 -12.93 19.80 5.16
C LYS A 151 -13.18 19.21 3.78
N ARG A 152 -13.80 19.97 2.88
CA ARG A 152 -14.07 19.54 1.50
C ARG A 152 -12.80 19.28 0.71
N VAL A 153 -11.78 20.13 0.83
CA VAL A 153 -10.47 19.90 0.19
C VAL A 153 -9.81 18.63 0.73
N LEU A 154 -9.82 18.42 2.05
CA LEU A 154 -9.30 17.19 2.64
C LEU A 154 -10.06 15.94 2.16
N MET A 155 -11.39 16.02 2.04
CA MET A 155 -12.21 14.94 1.49
C MET A 155 -11.91 14.69 0.01
N ILE A 156 -11.75 15.73 -0.81
CA ILE A 156 -11.38 15.62 -2.21
C ILE A 156 -9.99 14.96 -2.34
N TYR A 157 -9.02 15.43 -1.55
CA TYR A 157 -7.67 14.85 -1.52
C TYR A 157 -7.70 13.38 -1.10
N ALA A 158 -8.44 13.03 -0.03
CA ALA A 158 -8.63 11.65 0.39
C ALA A 158 -9.34 10.80 -0.68
N ALA A 159 -10.32 11.36 -1.40
CA ALA A 159 -11.03 10.67 -2.48
C ALA A 159 -10.09 10.32 -3.65
N THR A 160 -9.01 11.08 -3.88
CA THR A 160 -8.00 10.73 -4.89
C THR A 160 -7.23 9.44 -4.58
N LEU A 161 -7.31 8.93 -3.35
CA LEU A 161 -6.76 7.62 -2.98
C LEU A 161 -7.67 6.45 -3.42
N LEU A 162 -8.96 6.68 -3.65
CA LEU A 162 -9.91 5.62 -4.05
C LEU A 162 -9.51 4.93 -5.36
N PRO A 163 -9.12 5.65 -6.44
CA PRO A 163 -8.55 5.04 -7.64
C PRO A 163 -7.37 4.10 -7.35
N ILE A 164 -6.47 4.46 -6.43
CA ILE A 164 -5.31 3.61 -6.06
C ILE A 164 -5.77 2.31 -5.39
N VAL A 165 -6.72 2.42 -4.45
CA VAL A 165 -7.32 1.27 -3.75
C VAL A 165 -8.01 0.34 -4.76
N LEU A 166 -8.77 0.89 -5.70
CA LEU A 166 -9.39 0.13 -6.78
C LEU A 166 -8.34 -0.51 -7.69
N GLY A 167 -7.32 0.23 -8.12
CA GLY A 167 -6.21 -0.31 -8.91
C GLY A 167 -5.53 -1.51 -8.23
N CYS A 168 -5.32 -1.43 -6.92
CA CYS A 168 -4.80 -2.56 -6.14
C CYS A 168 -5.73 -3.77 -6.18
N ALA A 169 -7.04 -3.57 -6.05
CA ALA A 169 -8.03 -4.64 -6.09
C ALA A 169 -8.10 -5.30 -7.47
N PHE A 170 -8.15 -4.51 -8.55
CA PHE A 170 -8.24 -4.98 -9.93
C PHE A 170 -7.00 -5.77 -10.36
N HIS A 171 -5.80 -5.31 -9.97
CA HIS A 171 -4.53 -5.96 -10.33
C HIS A 171 -4.08 -7.04 -9.35
N SER A 172 -4.80 -7.25 -8.23
CA SER A 172 -4.41 -8.16 -7.15
C SER A 172 -4.21 -9.62 -7.63
N GLY A 173 -5.07 -10.10 -8.52
CA GLY A 173 -5.05 -11.49 -9.02
C GLY A 173 -4.10 -11.73 -10.19
N ALA A 174 -3.63 -10.68 -10.87
CA ALA A 174 -2.86 -10.82 -12.11
C ALA A 174 -1.54 -11.59 -11.90
N ARG A 175 -0.81 -11.30 -10.82
CA ARG A 175 0.43 -12.02 -10.46
C ARG A 175 0.20 -13.49 -10.15
N HIS A 176 -0.93 -13.81 -9.51
CA HIS A 176 -1.27 -15.18 -9.14
C HIS A 176 -1.73 -16.01 -10.34
N ALA A 177 -2.39 -15.38 -11.32
CA ALA A 177 -2.76 -16.04 -12.58
C ALA A 177 -1.52 -16.35 -13.43
N ILE A 178 -0.57 -15.41 -13.45
CA ILE A 178 0.74 -15.57 -14.10
C ILE A 178 1.54 -16.70 -13.46
N ALA A 179 1.59 -16.77 -12.12
CA ALA A 179 2.28 -17.82 -11.37
C ALA A 179 1.70 -19.23 -11.60
N LEU A 180 0.45 -19.32 -12.07
CA LEU A 180 -0.20 -20.57 -12.47
C LEU A 180 -0.10 -20.86 -13.97
N GLU A 181 0.70 -20.08 -14.71
CA GLU A 181 0.88 -20.14 -16.16
C GLU A 181 -0.43 -20.03 -16.97
N ARG A 182 -1.49 -19.46 -16.39
CA ARG A 182 -2.84 -19.39 -17.01
C ARG A 182 -3.01 -18.30 -18.06
N GLY A 183 -1.92 -17.81 -18.66
CA GLY A 183 -1.98 -16.65 -19.54
C GLY A 183 -2.55 -15.40 -18.85
N LYS A 184 -3.20 -14.52 -19.61
CA LYS A 184 -3.81 -13.29 -19.07
C LYS A 184 -5.15 -13.61 -18.40
N LEU A 185 -5.25 -13.37 -17.09
CA LEU A 185 -6.56 -13.19 -16.45
C LEU A 185 -7.26 -11.98 -17.11
N SER A 186 -8.57 -12.07 -17.38
CA SER A 186 -9.35 -10.92 -17.85
C SER A 186 -9.13 -9.73 -16.92
N TRP A 187 -9.01 -8.54 -17.49
CA TRP A 187 -8.68 -7.30 -16.77
C TRP A 187 -9.64 -7.01 -15.61
N PHE A 188 -10.90 -7.46 -15.72
CA PHE A 188 -11.88 -7.42 -14.65
C PHE A 188 -12.36 -8.83 -14.28
N ARG A 189 -12.28 -9.17 -12.99
CA ARG A 189 -12.97 -10.31 -12.38
C ARG A 189 -13.55 -9.89 -11.03
N PRO A 190 -14.88 -9.70 -10.93
CA PRO A 190 -15.50 -9.17 -9.72
C PRO A 190 -15.22 -10.03 -8.48
N GLY A 191 -15.10 -11.35 -8.63
CA GLY A 191 -14.75 -12.22 -7.51
C GLY A 191 -13.31 -12.09 -6.99
N VAL A 192 -12.35 -11.69 -7.84
CA VAL A 192 -10.97 -11.39 -7.42
C VAL A 192 -10.95 -10.08 -6.63
N VAL A 193 -11.68 -9.08 -7.12
CA VAL A 193 -11.86 -7.79 -6.45
C VAL A 193 -12.53 -8.00 -5.09
N LEU A 194 -13.60 -8.79 -5.04
CA LEU A 194 -14.30 -9.14 -3.81
C LEU A 194 -13.38 -9.88 -2.82
N ALA A 195 -12.62 -10.87 -3.28
CA ALA A 195 -11.64 -11.57 -2.44
C ALA A 195 -10.59 -10.60 -1.87
N TRP A 196 -10.16 -9.61 -2.64
CA TRP A 196 -9.22 -8.59 -2.16
C TRP A 196 -9.82 -7.69 -1.07
N PHE A 197 -11.09 -7.28 -1.23
CA PHE A 197 -11.83 -6.51 -0.23
C PHE A 197 -12.10 -7.30 1.05
N VAL A 198 -12.50 -8.58 0.94
CA VAL A 198 -12.64 -9.46 2.10
C VAL A 198 -11.30 -9.58 2.85
N GLY A 199 -10.18 -9.63 2.12
CA GLY A 199 -8.85 -9.61 2.72
C GLY A 199 -8.49 -8.31 3.45
N LEU A 200 -9.16 -7.17 3.15
CA LEU A 200 -8.99 -5.94 3.93
C LEU A 200 -9.69 -6.00 5.29
N VAL A 201 -10.73 -6.81 5.45
CA VAL A 201 -11.42 -6.97 6.74
C VAL A 201 -10.44 -7.45 7.82
N ALA A 202 -9.49 -8.32 7.44
CA ALA A 202 -8.44 -8.77 8.33
C ALA A 202 -7.54 -7.63 8.84
N LEU A 203 -7.49 -6.48 8.15
CA LEU A 203 -6.66 -5.34 8.54
C LEU A 203 -7.43 -4.27 9.34
N VAL A 204 -8.74 -4.46 9.58
CA VAL A 204 -9.58 -3.51 10.31
C VAL A 204 -9.06 -3.21 11.72
N PRO A 205 -8.63 -4.19 12.55
CA PRO A 205 -8.10 -3.92 13.88
C PRO A 205 -6.91 -2.96 13.85
N PHE A 206 -5.99 -3.15 12.89
CA PHE A 206 -4.86 -2.25 12.70
C PHE A 206 -5.30 -0.86 12.23
N ALA A 207 -6.24 -0.78 11.29
CA ALA A 207 -6.78 0.50 10.81
C ALA A 207 -7.45 1.31 11.94
N VAL A 208 -8.18 0.64 12.84
CA VAL A 208 -8.77 1.27 14.03
C VAL A 208 -7.67 1.78 14.97
N ALA A 209 -6.61 0.99 15.20
CA ALA A 209 -5.47 1.42 16.02
C ALA A 209 -4.79 2.68 15.43
N VAL A 210 -4.50 2.68 14.12
CA VAL A 210 -3.91 3.84 13.42
C VAL A 210 -4.81 5.07 13.54
N TYR A 211 -6.12 4.93 13.32
CA TYR A 211 -7.06 6.03 13.44
C TYR A 211 -7.07 6.62 14.87
N ARG A 212 -7.12 5.76 15.89
CA ARG A 212 -7.14 6.20 17.29
C ARG A 212 -5.86 6.92 17.68
N ILE A 213 -4.69 6.42 17.26
CA ILE A 213 -3.40 7.04 17.55
C ILE A 213 -3.24 8.38 16.80
N GLY A 214 -3.72 8.42 15.55
CA GLY A 214 -3.61 9.57 14.64
C GLY A 214 -4.68 10.65 14.81
N ALA A 215 -5.75 10.40 15.55
CA ALA A 215 -6.88 11.34 15.70
C ALA A 215 -6.43 12.72 16.20
N ASP A 216 -5.51 12.76 17.16
CA ASP A 216 -5.01 14.03 17.71
C ASP A 216 -4.18 14.83 16.70
N PHE A 217 -3.49 14.15 15.76
CA PHE A 217 -2.78 14.84 14.67
C PHE A 217 -3.74 15.48 13.69
N VAL A 218 -4.85 14.79 13.40
CA VAL A 218 -5.91 15.35 12.55
C VAL A 218 -6.53 16.57 13.23
N SER A 219 -6.84 16.48 14.52
CA SER A 219 -7.36 17.61 15.29
C SER A 219 -6.37 18.77 15.37
N ALA A 220 -5.08 18.49 15.60
CA ALA A 220 -4.03 19.52 15.63
C ALA A 220 -3.87 20.21 14.27
N LEU A 221 -3.91 19.44 13.17
CA LEU A 221 -3.86 19.99 11.81
C LEU A 221 -5.08 20.85 11.50
N VAL A 222 -6.28 20.40 11.87
CA VAL A 222 -7.51 21.18 11.72
C VAL A 222 -7.45 22.48 12.52
N ASN A 223 -6.97 22.43 13.77
CA ASN A 223 -6.84 23.62 14.62
C ASN A 223 -5.82 24.62 14.06
N ALA A 224 -4.66 24.15 13.61
CA ALA A 224 -3.65 25.00 12.97
C ALA A 224 -4.20 25.69 11.72
N LEU A 225 -4.86 24.95 10.83
CA LEU A 225 -5.51 25.50 9.64
C LEU A 225 -6.62 26.49 10.00
N SER A 226 -7.37 26.26 11.09
CA SER A 226 -8.43 27.16 11.58
C SER A 226 -7.89 28.51 12.02
N SER A 227 -6.70 28.54 12.60
CA SER A 227 -6.09 29.74 13.17
C SER A 227 -5.38 30.63 12.14
N LEU A 228 -5.20 30.14 10.91
CA LEU A 228 -4.37 30.77 9.86
C LEU A 228 -2.92 31.09 10.31
N SER A 229 -2.52 30.61 11.48
CA SER A 229 -1.19 30.80 12.05
C SER A 229 -0.31 29.62 11.64
N PHE A 230 0.49 29.84 10.58
CA PHE A 230 1.45 28.85 10.09
C PHE A 230 2.80 28.90 10.82
N ASP A 231 3.00 29.89 11.71
CA ASP A 231 4.31 30.17 12.31
C ASP A 231 4.69 29.17 13.42
N SER A 232 3.77 28.31 13.87
CA SER A 232 4.10 27.19 14.76
C SER A 232 2.99 26.14 14.80
N ILE A 233 2.95 25.27 13.78
CA ILE A 233 2.18 24.03 13.91
C ILE A 233 2.92 23.15 14.94
N ALA A 234 2.54 23.24 16.20
CA ALA A 234 2.96 22.32 17.23
C ALA A 234 2.27 20.97 16.98
N LEU A 235 2.83 20.17 16.05
CA LEU A 235 2.40 18.80 15.85
C LEU A 235 2.64 18.01 17.14
N PRO A 236 1.67 17.19 17.57
CA PRO A 236 1.88 16.30 18.71
C PRO A 236 3.16 15.48 18.54
N SER A 237 3.91 15.28 19.62
CA SER A 237 5.08 14.40 19.60
C SER A 237 4.68 13.02 19.07
N ILE A 238 5.41 12.54 18.05
CA ILE A 238 5.27 11.19 17.53
C ILE A 238 5.92 10.17 18.48
N GLY A 239 6.85 10.57 19.36
CA GLY A 239 7.71 9.67 20.15
C GLY A 239 6.95 8.57 20.90
N ASP A 240 6.05 8.94 21.81
CA ASP A 240 5.30 7.96 22.62
C ASP A 240 4.30 7.15 21.79
N LYS A 241 3.75 7.78 20.75
CA LYS A 241 2.81 7.18 19.82
C LYS A 241 3.47 6.24 18.81
N ALA A 242 4.75 6.43 18.53
CA ALA A 242 5.52 5.61 17.59
C ALA A 242 5.69 4.19 18.10
N TYR A 243 6.00 4.02 19.39
CA TYR A 243 6.08 2.71 20.02
C TYR A 243 4.73 1.99 19.99
N THR A 244 3.65 2.69 20.31
CA THR A 244 2.29 2.12 20.27
C THR A 244 1.90 1.72 18.85
N LEU A 245 2.24 2.54 17.85
CA LEU A 245 2.01 2.24 16.45
C LEU A 245 2.85 1.05 15.97
N ALA A 246 4.11 0.96 16.40
CA ALA A 246 5.00 -0.16 16.08
C ALA A 246 4.48 -1.48 16.69
N ILE A 247 4.02 -1.45 17.94
CA ILE A 247 3.38 -2.61 18.60
C ILE A 247 2.11 -3.00 17.84
N ALA A 248 1.24 -2.04 17.51
CA ALA A 248 0.04 -2.30 16.73
C ALA A 248 0.37 -2.89 15.34
N PHE A 249 1.43 -2.42 14.69
CA PHE A 249 1.90 -2.97 13.42
C PHE A 249 2.35 -4.43 13.57
N VAL A 250 3.15 -4.74 14.59
CA VAL A 250 3.66 -6.09 14.83
C VAL A 250 2.55 -7.06 15.24
N LEU A 251 1.59 -6.63 16.05
CA LEU A 251 0.56 -7.51 16.60
C LEU A 251 -0.71 -7.60 15.73
N LEU A 252 -1.10 -6.51 15.05
CA LEU A 252 -2.38 -6.42 14.35
C LEU A 252 -2.24 -6.41 12.82
N PHE A 253 -1.07 -6.07 12.27
CA PHE A 253 -0.87 -5.96 10.82
C PHE A 253 -0.03 -7.10 10.26
N LEU A 254 1.19 -7.28 10.77
CA LEU A 254 2.12 -8.30 10.27
C LEU A 254 1.54 -9.73 10.25
N PRO A 255 0.84 -10.20 11.30
CA PRO A 255 0.30 -11.56 11.32
C PRO A 255 -0.84 -11.76 10.32
N LEU A 256 -1.58 -10.71 9.97
CA LEU A 256 -2.78 -10.78 9.15
C LEU A 256 -2.52 -10.51 7.66
N LEU A 257 -1.34 -9.95 7.34
CA LEU A 257 -0.88 -9.74 5.96
C LEU A 257 -0.79 -11.03 5.12
N PRO A 258 -0.23 -12.15 5.62
CA PRO A 258 -0.18 -13.41 4.86
C PRO A 258 -1.59 -13.87 4.49
N PHE A 259 -2.54 -13.81 5.42
CA PHE A 259 -3.93 -14.19 5.17
C PHE A 259 -4.57 -13.35 4.06
N LYS A 260 -4.44 -12.01 4.13
CA LYS A 260 -4.91 -11.12 3.06
C LYS A 260 -4.34 -11.51 1.68
N GLN A 261 -3.05 -11.79 1.62
CA GLN A 261 -2.37 -12.11 0.36
C GLN A 261 -2.77 -13.51 -0.17
N LEU A 262 -2.92 -14.49 0.73
CA LEU A 262 -3.35 -15.86 0.40
C LEU A 262 -4.78 -15.91 -0.13
N LEU A 263 -5.68 -15.04 0.32
CA LEU A 263 -7.08 -15.06 -0.10
C LEU A 263 -7.24 -14.80 -1.61
N THR A 264 -6.54 -13.79 -2.15
CA THR A 264 -6.53 -13.54 -3.60
C THR A 264 -5.86 -14.70 -4.36
N ALA A 265 -4.79 -15.27 -3.81
CA ALA A 265 -4.09 -16.40 -4.42
C ALA A 265 -4.99 -17.65 -4.50
N ALA A 266 -5.69 -17.99 -3.42
CA ALA A 266 -6.62 -19.10 -3.33
C ALA A 266 -7.80 -18.92 -4.28
N TYR A 267 -8.37 -17.71 -4.33
CA TYR A 267 -9.48 -17.42 -5.24
C TYR A 267 -9.08 -17.61 -6.71
N VAL A 268 -7.91 -17.11 -7.11
CA VAL A 268 -7.41 -17.32 -8.48
C VAL A 268 -7.19 -18.80 -8.77
N ARG A 269 -6.73 -19.58 -7.79
CA ARG A 269 -6.60 -21.03 -7.94
C ARG A 269 -7.96 -21.71 -8.11
N GLU A 270 -8.97 -21.38 -7.31
CA GLU A 270 -10.34 -21.90 -7.41
C GLU A 270 -11.01 -21.63 -8.76
N LEU A 271 -10.54 -20.64 -9.52
CA LEU A 271 -10.99 -20.45 -10.91
C LEU A 271 -10.58 -21.62 -11.84
N LYS A 272 -9.73 -22.58 -11.39
CA LYS A 272 -9.41 -23.84 -12.10
C LYS A 272 -10.55 -24.86 -12.00
N GLN A 273 -11.29 -24.82 -10.91
CA GLN A 273 -12.30 -25.81 -10.51
C GLN A 273 -13.71 -25.30 -10.80
#